data_AF-A0A2D6M6K7-F1
#
_entry.id   AF-A0A2D6M6K7-F1
#
_cell.length_a   1.000
_cell.length_b   1.000
_cell.length_c   1.000
_cell.angle_alpha   90.00
_cell.angle_beta   90.00
_cell.angle_gamma   90.00
#
_symmetry.space_group_name_H-M   'P 1'
#
loop_
_entity.id
_entity.type
_entity.pdbx_description
1 polymer ?
#
loop_
_entity_poly.entity_id
_entity_poly.type
_entity_poly.pdbx_seq_one_letter_code
_entity_poly.pdbx_strand_id
1 'polypeptide(L)'
;MATNLLYLAGGSTPTALSNITVPAGVGTVALEGLLPSFLAFGKNGALDAPQADFELTTVNGSQNGAGWRMPLAGEVTHISCQFVLTSPADVSNTVTIRLWHNGNSTSDVLATSAGTVSGGFGNSIALDPPLSFGLNDTLMAKMSLDAVGTGTMTVAEMAVLIRILN
;
A
#
# COMPACT_ATOMS: atom_id res chain seq x y z
N MET A 1 38.74 -28.98 -11.89
CA MET A 1 38.03 -27.80 -11.33
C MET A 1 36.89 -28.35 -10.49
N ALA A 2 36.80 -27.97 -9.22
CA ALA A 2 35.69 -28.40 -8.36
C ALA A 2 34.49 -27.49 -8.62
N THR A 3 33.36 -28.05 -9.02
CA THR A 3 32.10 -27.32 -9.18
C THR A 3 31.40 -27.28 -7.82
N ASN A 4 31.40 -26.14 -7.15
CA ASN A 4 30.66 -25.98 -5.89
C ASN A 4 29.17 -25.81 -6.23
N LEU A 5 28.36 -26.81 -5.88
CA LEU A 5 26.90 -26.76 -6.00
C LEU A 5 26.32 -26.21 -4.69
N LEU A 6 25.69 -25.04 -4.73
CA LEU A 6 24.95 -24.47 -3.61
C LEU A 6 23.50 -24.97 -3.66
N TYR A 7 23.05 -25.62 -2.59
CA TYR A 7 21.67 -26.09 -2.42
C TYR A 7 20.95 -25.21 -1.40
N LEU A 8 19.76 -24.68 -1.74
CA LEU A 8 18.87 -24.04 -0.78
C LEU A 8 18.13 -25.12 0.03
N ALA A 9 18.34 -25.15 1.34
CA ALA A 9 17.54 -25.98 2.22
C ALA A 9 16.14 -25.36 2.37
N GLY A 10 15.09 -26.04 1.91
CA GLY A 10 13.70 -25.58 2.15
C GLY A 10 12.62 -26.05 1.18
N GLY A 11 12.94 -26.73 0.08
CA GLY A 11 11.95 -27.29 -0.85
C GLY A 11 12.14 -28.80 -1.05
N SER A 12 11.05 -29.55 -1.24
CA SER A 12 11.08 -31.02 -1.46
C SER A 12 11.80 -31.44 -2.76
N THR A 13 12.24 -30.49 -3.57
CA THR A 13 13.10 -30.68 -4.74
C THR A 13 14.11 -29.55 -4.83
N PRO A 14 15.42 -29.82 -4.68
CA PRO A 14 16.45 -28.80 -4.85
C PRO A 14 16.47 -28.34 -6.31
N THR A 15 16.19 -27.05 -6.55
CA THR A 15 16.35 -26.42 -7.86
C THR A 15 17.76 -25.83 -7.92
N ALA A 16 18.58 -26.27 -8.87
CA ALA A 16 19.92 -25.73 -9.03
C ALA A 16 19.85 -24.27 -9.51
N LEU A 17 20.42 -23.34 -8.75
CA LEU A 17 20.61 -21.96 -9.21
C LEU A 17 21.81 -21.93 -10.17
N SER A 18 21.57 -22.18 -11.45
CA SER A 18 22.58 -21.98 -12.49
C SER A 18 22.70 -20.47 -12.76
N ASN A 19 23.83 -19.86 -12.35
CA ASN A 19 24.36 -18.52 -12.71
C ASN A 19 24.88 -17.66 -11.53
N ILE A 20 25.08 -18.23 -10.34
CA ILE A 20 25.76 -17.50 -9.25
C ILE A 20 27.28 -17.68 -9.39
N THR A 21 27.98 -16.63 -9.81
CA THR A 21 29.45 -16.56 -9.72
C THR A 21 29.83 -16.22 -8.28
N VAL A 22 30.32 -17.21 -7.52
CA VAL A 22 30.87 -16.98 -6.18
C VAL A 22 32.36 -16.63 -6.30
N PRO A 23 32.81 -15.44 -5.88
CA PRO A 23 34.24 -15.13 -5.85
C PRO A 23 34.97 -16.09 -4.91
N ALA A 24 36.13 -16.60 -5.34
CA ALA A 24 36.95 -17.47 -4.51
C ALA A 24 37.32 -16.77 -3.20
N GLY A 25 37.12 -17.44 -2.05
CA GLY A 25 37.48 -16.92 -0.72
C GLY A 25 36.34 -16.26 0.06
N VAL A 26 35.12 -16.21 -0.48
CA VAL A 26 33.94 -15.73 0.28
C VAL A 26 33.27 -16.92 0.98
N GLY A 27 33.26 -16.90 2.31
CA GLY A 27 32.73 -18.00 3.15
C GLY A 27 31.21 -18.13 3.17
N THR A 28 30.48 -17.11 2.68
CA THR A 28 29.01 -17.09 2.69
C THR A 28 28.48 -16.18 1.57
N VAL A 29 27.48 -16.64 0.81
CA VAL A 29 26.70 -15.80 -0.11
C VAL A 29 25.35 -15.57 0.54
N ALA A 30 25.07 -14.34 0.97
CA ALA A 30 23.74 -13.96 1.44
C ALA A 30 22.85 -13.67 0.22
N LEU A 31 21.74 -14.40 0.11
CA LEU A 31 20.67 -14.08 -0.83
C LEU A 31 19.69 -13.16 -0.08
N GLU A 32 20.00 -11.87 -0.07
CA GLU A 32 19.16 -10.84 0.54
C GLU A 32 18.04 -10.48 -0.46
N GLY A 33 16.86 -11.08 -0.29
CA GLY A 33 15.65 -10.61 -0.96
C GLY A 33 14.83 -9.79 0.04
N LEU A 34 14.53 -8.52 -0.29
CA LEU A 34 13.65 -7.69 0.55
C LEU A 34 12.29 -8.40 0.67
N LEU A 35 11.92 -8.81 1.88
CA LEU A 35 10.64 -9.46 2.14
C LEU A 35 9.54 -8.41 2.19
N PRO A 36 8.43 -8.58 1.45
CA PRO A 36 7.33 -7.64 1.50
C PRO A 36 6.67 -7.67 2.87
N SER A 37 6.51 -6.48 3.45
CA SER A 37 5.67 -6.23 4.62
C SER A 37 4.46 -5.42 4.21
N PHE A 38 3.36 -5.51 4.96
CA PHE A 38 2.13 -4.78 4.65
C PHE A 38 1.68 -3.95 5.85
N LEU A 39 1.33 -2.69 5.58
CA LEU A 39 0.68 -1.81 6.53
C LEU A 39 -0.77 -1.57 6.08
N ALA A 40 -1.71 -1.88 6.95
CA ALA A 40 -3.13 -1.77 6.69
C ALA A 40 -3.72 -0.53 7.35
N PHE A 41 -4.50 0.22 6.58
CA PHE A 41 -5.33 1.31 7.04
C PHE A 41 -6.78 1.03 6.65
N GLY A 42 -7.71 1.60 7.38
CA GLY A 42 -9.11 1.51 7.03
C GLY A 42 -9.98 2.42 7.87
N LYS A 43 -11.25 2.46 7.50
CA LYS A 43 -12.29 3.16 8.25
C LYS A 43 -13.60 2.41 8.08
N ASN A 44 -14.17 2.01 9.20
CA ASN A 44 -15.52 1.47 9.24
C ASN A 44 -16.50 2.62 9.47
N GLY A 45 -17.67 2.52 8.84
CA GLY A 45 -18.69 3.56 8.85
C GLY A 45 -18.82 4.27 7.51
N ALA A 46 -20.05 4.56 7.15
CA ALA A 46 -20.40 5.25 5.92
C ALA A 46 -20.00 6.73 5.99
N LEU A 47 -19.48 7.27 4.89
CA LEU A 47 -19.21 8.69 4.68
C LEU A 47 -19.85 9.14 3.38
N ASP A 48 -20.54 10.26 3.44
CA ASP A 48 -21.13 10.91 2.26
C ASP A 48 -20.13 11.88 1.64
N ALA A 49 -19.94 11.81 0.33
CA ALA A 49 -19.18 12.82 -0.40
C ALA A 49 -19.98 14.14 -0.52
N PRO A 50 -19.31 15.29 -0.68
CA PRO A 50 -17.86 15.44 -0.77
C PRO A 50 -17.16 15.32 0.58
N GLN A 51 -16.00 14.66 0.57
CA GLN A 51 -15.08 14.62 1.71
C GLN A 51 -13.71 15.07 1.26
N ALA A 52 -13.19 16.12 1.89
CA ALA A 52 -11.78 16.46 1.84
C ALA A 52 -10.94 15.35 2.50
N ASP A 53 -9.62 15.41 2.34
CA ASP A 53 -8.68 14.39 2.85
C ASP A 53 -8.92 14.09 4.33
N PHE A 54 -9.45 12.89 4.60
CA PHE A 54 -9.57 12.35 5.95
C PHE A 54 -8.62 11.18 6.14
N GLU A 55 -8.09 11.07 7.36
CA GLU A 55 -7.16 10.02 7.72
C GLU A 55 -7.88 8.66 7.82
N LEU A 56 -7.28 7.63 7.23
CA LEU A 56 -7.64 6.24 7.50
C LEU A 56 -6.84 5.75 8.70
N THR A 57 -7.43 4.87 9.51
CA THR A 57 -6.84 4.41 10.76
C THR A 57 -6.24 3.02 10.64
N THR A 58 -5.18 2.74 11.40
CA THR A 58 -4.71 1.37 11.61
C THR A 58 -5.63 0.64 12.61
N VAL A 59 -5.23 -0.54 13.08
CA VAL A 59 -6.05 -1.53 13.81
C VAL A 59 -6.77 -1.03 15.08
N ASN A 60 -6.40 0.12 15.66
CA ASN A 60 -7.03 0.64 16.88
C ASN A 60 -8.04 1.78 16.64
N GLY A 61 -8.27 2.19 15.39
CA GLY A 61 -9.19 3.30 15.08
C GLY A 61 -8.73 4.67 15.61
N SER A 62 -7.51 4.77 16.16
CA SER A 62 -6.99 6.01 16.75
C SER A 62 -6.26 6.81 15.68
N GLN A 63 -6.50 8.11 15.67
CA GLN A 63 -5.76 9.09 14.87
C GLN A 63 -4.99 9.99 15.82
N ASN A 64 -3.69 10.13 15.60
CA ASN A 64 -2.87 11.13 16.29
C ASN A 64 -2.63 12.37 15.41
N GLY A 65 -3.20 12.40 14.18
CA GLY A 65 -2.98 13.45 13.18
C GLY A 65 -1.55 13.53 12.67
N ALA A 66 -0.71 12.57 13.03
CA ALA A 66 0.72 12.53 12.75
C ALA A 66 1.15 11.22 12.08
N GLY A 67 0.24 10.28 11.86
CA GLY A 67 0.52 9.02 11.21
C GLY A 67 1.16 7.94 12.07
N TRP A 68 1.43 6.83 11.40
CA TRP A 68 2.06 5.67 11.99
C TRP A 68 3.58 5.82 11.99
N ARG A 69 4.20 5.71 13.17
CA ARG A 69 5.66 5.76 13.36
C ARG A 69 6.30 4.48 12.83
N MET A 70 7.21 4.61 11.89
CA MET A 70 7.88 3.47 11.27
C MET A 70 9.04 2.96 12.14
N PRO A 71 9.02 1.67 12.54
CA PRO A 71 10.05 1.10 13.42
C PRO A 71 11.33 0.72 12.67
N LEU A 72 11.32 0.77 11.34
CA LEU A 72 12.44 0.48 10.44
C LEU A 72 12.39 1.46 9.27
N ALA A 73 13.49 1.60 8.53
CA ALA A 73 13.50 2.27 7.23
C ALA A 73 13.05 1.31 6.12
N GLY A 74 12.57 1.84 5.00
CA GLY A 74 12.14 1.04 3.87
C GLY A 74 11.53 1.88 2.76
N GLU A 75 10.86 1.19 1.83
CA GLU A 75 10.21 1.80 0.67
C GLU A 75 8.79 1.31 0.50
N VAL A 76 7.86 2.26 0.38
CA VAL A 76 6.52 1.97 -0.08
C VAL A 76 6.55 1.79 -1.60
N THR A 77 6.12 0.62 -2.06
CA THR A 77 6.16 0.26 -3.48
C THR A 77 4.79 0.13 -4.11
N HIS A 78 3.75 -0.17 -3.33
CA HIS A 78 2.40 -0.37 -3.85
C HIS A 78 1.35 0.16 -2.88
N ILE A 79 0.25 0.64 -3.44
CA ILE A 79 -0.97 0.99 -2.73
C ILE A 79 -2.08 0.15 -3.33
N SER A 80 -2.89 -0.48 -2.49
CA SER A 80 -4.13 -1.14 -2.88
C SER A 80 -5.27 -0.64 -1.99
N CYS A 81 -6.45 -0.47 -2.56
CA CYS A 81 -7.64 -0.12 -1.81
C CYS A 81 -8.83 -1.01 -2.16
N GLN A 82 -9.72 -1.17 -1.20
CA GLN A 82 -11.07 -1.68 -1.37
C GLN A 82 -12.05 -0.82 -0.58
N PHE A 83 -13.26 -0.67 -1.08
CA PHE A 83 -14.33 0.05 -0.41
C PHE A 83 -15.70 -0.40 -0.95
N VAL A 84 -16.76 -0.11 -0.21
CA VAL A 84 -18.14 -0.36 -0.63
C VAL A 84 -18.82 0.96 -0.95
N LEU A 85 -19.30 1.12 -2.17
CA LEU A 85 -20.21 2.20 -2.54
C LEU A 85 -21.63 1.76 -2.19
N THR A 86 -22.24 2.36 -1.17
CA THR A 86 -23.60 2.00 -0.74
C THR A 86 -24.66 2.79 -1.49
N SER A 87 -24.37 4.06 -1.80
CA SER A 87 -25.22 4.92 -2.63
C SER A 87 -24.37 5.58 -3.72
N PRO A 88 -24.52 5.23 -5.01
CA PRO A 88 -23.84 5.92 -6.10
C PRO A 88 -24.50 7.28 -6.38
N ALA A 89 -23.71 8.26 -6.82
CA ALA A 89 -24.27 9.43 -7.50
C ALA A 89 -24.64 9.07 -8.96
N ASP A 90 -25.50 9.89 -9.58
CA ASP A 90 -25.98 9.70 -10.96
C ASP A 90 -24.89 9.90 -12.04
N VAL A 91 -23.68 10.30 -11.66
CA VAL A 91 -22.53 10.54 -12.55
C VAL A 91 -21.25 9.95 -11.96
N SER A 92 -20.11 10.20 -12.62
CA SER A 92 -18.79 9.66 -12.21
C SER A 92 -18.41 10.06 -10.79
N ASN A 93 -18.12 9.06 -9.96
CA ASN A 93 -17.63 9.24 -8.59
C ASN A 93 -16.14 8.95 -8.54
N THR A 94 -15.36 9.73 -7.79
CA THR A 94 -13.93 9.49 -7.63
C THR A 94 -13.59 9.31 -6.16
N VAL A 95 -13.05 8.13 -5.85
CA VAL A 95 -12.39 7.85 -4.57
C VAL A 95 -10.90 7.96 -4.79
N THR A 96 -10.26 8.82 -4.02
CA THR A 96 -8.82 9.07 -4.13
C THR A 96 -8.12 8.66 -2.83
N ILE A 97 -7.04 7.90 -2.94
CA ILE A 97 -6.11 7.65 -1.83
C ILE A 97 -4.83 8.43 -2.08
N ARG A 98 -4.35 9.13 -1.05
CA ARG A 98 -3.03 9.77 -1.03
C ARG A 98 -2.21 9.24 0.12
N LEU A 99 -0.94 8.99 -0.14
CA LEU A 99 0.02 8.76 0.93
C LEU A 99 0.51 10.09 1.47
N TRP A 100 0.77 10.09 2.76
CA TRP A 100 1.35 11.23 3.45
C TRP A 100 2.56 10.74 4.24
N HIS A 101 3.67 11.46 4.10
CA HIS A 101 4.94 11.20 4.76
C HIS A 101 5.36 12.42 5.56
N ASN A 102 5.62 12.24 6.85
CA ASN A 102 6.06 13.32 7.74
C ASN A 102 5.15 14.56 7.71
N GLY A 103 3.83 14.33 7.64
CA GLY A 103 2.83 15.40 7.63
C GLY A 103 2.59 16.05 6.27
N ASN A 104 3.26 15.61 5.20
CA ASN A 104 3.11 16.17 3.86
C ASN A 104 2.48 15.15 2.91
N SER A 105 1.59 15.59 2.02
CA SER A 105 1.08 14.74 0.94
C SER A 105 2.21 14.38 -0.01
N THR A 106 2.28 13.12 -0.42
CA THR A 106 3.12 12.72 -1.55
C THR A 106 2.37 12.98 -2.86
N SER A 107 3.10 12.97 -3.98
CA SER A 107 2.53 13.13 -5.32
C SER A 107 1.74 11.90 -5.80
N ASP A 108 1.83 10.79 -5.07
CA ASP A 108 1.29 9.51 -5.50
C ASP A 108 -0.18 9.37 -5.11
N VAL A 109 -1.00 9.14 -6.14
CA VAL A 109 -2.45 9.17 -6.06
C VAL A 109 -3.02 7.89 -6.66
N LEU A 110 -3.71 7.10 -5.85
CA LEU A 110 -4.57 6.04 -6.35
C LEU A 110 -5.98 6.58 -6.49
N ALA A 111 -6.43 6.82 -7.72
CA ALA A 111 -7.81 7.17 -8.02
C ALA A 111 -8.59 5.94 -8.51
N THR A 112 -9.81 5.77 -8.01
CA THR A 112 -10.76 4.77 -8.50
C THR A 112 -12.05 5.47 -8.87
N SER A 113 -12.50 5.30 -10.10
CA SER A 113 -13.85 5.71 -10.48
C SER A 113 -14.83 4.68 -9.95
N ALA A 114 -15.70 5.10 -9.04
CA ALA A 114 -16.85 4.30 -8.68
C ALA A 114 -17.97 4.70 -9.64
N GLY A 115 -18.55 3.74 -10.36
CA GLY A 115 -19.57 4.02 -11.38
C GLY A 115 -20.88 4.52 -10.76
N THR A 116 -21.98 4.30 -11.47
CA THR A 116 -23.35 4.64 -11.02
C THR A 116 -24.04 3.48 -10.30
N VAL A 117 -23.28 2.47 -9.83
CA VAL A 117 -23.82 1.24 -9.22
C VAL A 117 -23.26 1.02 -7.83
N SER A 118 -24.09 0.61 -6.88
CA SER A 118 -23.65 0.16 -5.56
C SER A 118 -22.85 -1.14 -5.66
N GLY A 119 -21.91 -1.34 -4.76
CA GLY A 119 -21.13 -2.59 -4.68
C GLY A 119 -19.72 -2.41 -4.12
N GLY A 120 -18.95 -3.49 -4.15
CA GLY A 120 -17.54 -3.48 -3.79
C GLY A 120 -16.67 -3.00 -4.96
N PHE A 121 -15.76 -2.08 -4.67
CA PHE A 121 -14.80 -1.52 -5.61
C PHE A 121 -13.40 -1.62 -5.03
N GLY A 122 -12.39 -1.62 -5.90
CA GLY A 122 -11.00 -1.61 -5.48
C GLY A 122 -10.06 -1.37 -6.65
N ASN A 123 -8.84 -0.98 -6.32
CA ASN A 123 -7.79 -0.72 -7.29
C ASN A 123 -6.41 -0.92 -6.62
N SER A 124 -5.36 -0.98 -7.43
CA SER A 124 -4.00 -0.99 -6.96
C SER A 124 -3.05 -0.33 -7.95
N ILE A 125 -2.03 0.34 -7.45
CA ILE A 125 -0.93 0.90 -8.25
C ILE A 125 0.41 0.47 -7.65
N ALA A 126 1.40 0.35 -8.53
CA ALA A 126 2.80 0.41 -8.15
C ALA A 126 3.25 1.88 -8.14
N LEU A 127 4.10 2.25 -7.18
CA LEU A 127 4.73 3.56 -7.13
C LEU A 127 6.02 3.53 -7.95
N ASP A 128 6.16 4.54 -8.80
CA ASP A 128 7.35 4.74 -9.62
C ASP A 128 7.70 6.24 -9.67
N PRO A 129 8.71 6.69 -8.91
CA PRO A 129 9.57 5.90 -8.03
C PRO A 129 8.87 5.44 -6.73
N PRO A 130 9.37 4.40 -6.04
CA PRO A 130 8.94 4.07 -4.67
C PRO A 130 9.12 5.25 -3.71
N LEU A 131 8.27 5.31 -2.68
CA LEU A 131 8.39 6.30 -1.61
C LEU A 131 9.29 5.74 -0.50
N SER A 132 10.52 6.23 -0.42
CA SER A 132 11.46 5.88 0.65
C SER A 132 11.14 6.61 1.96
N PHE A 133 11.35 5.95 3.10
CA PHE A 133 11.22 6.52 4.44
C PHE A 133 12.30 5.98 5.39
N GLY A 134 12.66 6.79 6.37
CA GLY A 134 13.64 6.45 7.41
C GLY A 134 13.02 5.87 8.68
N LEU A 135 13.89 5.41 9.58
CA LEU A 135 13.51 5.06 10.95
C LEU A 135 12.83 6.26 11.65
N ASN A 136 11.71 6.02 12.33
CA ASN A 136 10.88 7.00 13.04
C ASN A 136 10.12 8.02 12.19
N ASP A 137 10.25 7.95 10.87
CA ASP A 137 9.35 8.67 9.96
C ASP A 137 7.90 8.23 10.17
N THR A 138 6.98 9.05 9.68
CA THR A 138 5.55 8.79 9.80
C THR A 138 4.91 8.55 8.45
N LEU A 139 4.10 7.51 8.35
CA LEU A 139 3.30 7.19 7.18
C LEU A 139 1.81 7.26 7.48
N MET A 140 1.05 7.77 6.53
CA MET A 140 -0.40 7.94 6.60
C MET A 140 -1.01 7.59 5.24
N ALA A 141 -2.21 7.00 5.27
CA ALA A 141 -3.10 6.95 4.12
C ALA A 141 -4.29 7.87 4.39
N LYS A 142 -4.53 8.81 3.47
CA LYS A 142 -5.74 9.64 3.49
C LYS A 142 -6.60 9.32 2.30
N MET A 143 -7.92 9.39 2.50
CA MET A 143 -8.90 9.23 1.43
C MET A 143 -9.65 10.54 1.23
N SER A 144 -10.00 10.85 -0.01
CA SER A 144 -10.98 11.88 -0.35
C SER A 144 -12.08 11.28 -1.22
N LEU A 145 -13.31 11.78 -1.03
CA LEU A 145 -14.48 11.36 -1.79
C LEU A 145 -14.98 12.56 -2.59
N ASP A 146 -15.02 12.42 -3.91
CA ASP A 146 -15.53 13.46 -4.81
C ASP A 146 -16.68 12.90 -5.64
N ALA A 147 -17.86 13.47 -5.44
CA ALA A 147 -19.01 13.23 -6.29
C ALA A 147 -19.06 14.37 -7.32
N VAL A 148 -18.79 14.06 -8.58
CA VAL A 148 -18.93 15.06 -9.65
C VAL A 148 -20.43 15.38 -9.79
N GLY A 149 -20.81 16.63 -10.09
CA GLY A 149 -22.20 17.04 -10.32
C GLY A 149 -22.99 17.39 -9.05
N THR A 150 -24.32 17.22 -9.09
CA THR A 150 -25.25 17.57 -7.98
C THR A 150 -25.63 16.38 -7.10
N GLY A 151 -25.04 15.20 -7.32
CA GLY A 151 -25.36 13.98 -6.58
C GLY A 151 -24.52 13.81 -5.31
N THR A 152 -24.99 12.97 -4.41
CA THR A 152 -24.25 12.49 -3.24
C THR A 152 -23.85 11.03 -3.46
N MET A 153 -22.62 10.66 -3.10
CA MET A 153 -22.22 9.26 -2.99
C MET A 153 -21.96 8.91 -1.53
N THR A 154 -22.23 7.67 -1.15
CA THR A 154 -21.94 7.15 0.20
C THR A 154 -20.98 5.98 0.12
N VAL A 155 -19.83 6.09 0.78
CA VAL A 155 -18.79 5.04 0.81
C VAL A 155 -18.65 4.49 2.23
N ALA A 156 -18.62 3.17 2.34
CA ALA A 156 -18.43 2.43 3.58
C ALA A 156 -17.29 1.41 3.43
N GLU A 157 -16.91 0.80 4.56
CA GLU A 157 -15.99 -0.36 4.61
C GLU A 157 -14.69 -0.12 3.84
N MET A 158 -14.02 0.99 4.15
CA MET A 158 -12.81 1.42 3.46
C MET A 158 -11.60 0.68 4.01
N ALA A 159 -10.82 0.05 3.13
CA ALA A 159 -9.57 -0.61 3.44
C ALA A 159 -8.48 -0.20 2.45
N VAL A 160 -7.27 0.04 2.95
CA VAL A 160 -6.07 0.34 2.19
C VAL A 160 -4.93 -0.52 2.69
N LEU A 161 -4.22 -1.16 1.76
CA LEU A 161 -3.00 -1.89 2.03
C LEU A 161 -1.84 -1.19 1.33
N ILE A 162 -0.77 -0.96 2.08
CA ILE A 162 0.49 -0.46 1.56
C ILE A 162 1.52 -1.59 1.61
N ARG A 163 2.18 -1.85 0.48
CA ARG A 163 3.32 -2.77 0.43
C ARG A 163 4.62 -2.03 0.71
N ILE A 164 5.38 -2.55 1.66
CA ILE A 164 6.68 -2.04 2.08
C ILE A 164 7.76 -3.07 1.77
N LEU A 165 8.89 -2.63 1.22
CA LEU A 165 10.13 -3.40 1.13
C LEU A 165 11.14 -2.80 2.13
N ASN A 166 11.71 -3.66 2.98
CA ASN A 166 12.74 -3.30 3.95
C ASN A 166 13.99 -4.13 3.70
#